data_AF-A0A423SJ72-F1
#
_entry.id   AF-A0A423SJ72-F1
#
_cell.length_a   1.000
_cell.length_b   1.000
_cell.length_c   1.000
_cell.angle_alpha   90.00
_cell.angle_beta   90.00
_cell.angle_gamma   90.00
#
_symmetry.space_group_name_H-M   'P 1'
#
loop_
_entity.id
_entity.type
_entity.pdbx_description
1 polymer ?
#
loop_
_entity_poly.entity_id
_entity_poly.type
_entity_poly.pdbx_seq_one_letter_code
_entity_poly.pdbx_strand_id
1 'polypeptide(L)'
;MYKAAALVLVLGLAGVLEAHKARRKGSRGVLLRAPEMIQSLGYPVEVHHVTSGDGYILELHRIPYGLSSRGNGDRPVALLHHGMHGSSADWILNTPDQALAYILADKAYDVWLANARGNRYSRAHRTLDPNDIKFWNFSWDEMADWDLPAMIDYILRTTGERALFYIRAMAALAPVAYQGNARGLASFVAPFINEIDATLTGMGVGEAFPNSEPHRSLAAYFCDKHSPLQKICRKILSVIEGPSPGETNRVRIL
;
A
#
# COMPACT_ATOMS: atom_id res chain seq x y z
N MET A 1 -26.49 -3.84 23.76
CA MET A 1 -25.22 -4.07 23.03
C MET A 1 -25.37 -4.95 21.78
N TYR A 2 -26.38 -5.82 21.66
CA TYR A 2 -26.63 -6.62 20.45
C TYR A 2 -27.40 -5.94 19.29
N LYS A 3 -27.71 -4.63 19.40
CA LYS A 3 -28.50 -3.90 18.38
C LYS A 3 -27.66 -3.18 17.32
N ALA A 4 -26.36 -2.95 17.57
CA ALA A 4 -25.47 -2.27 16.61
C ALA A 4 -24.86 -3.24 15.57
N ALA A 5 -24.54 -4.48 15.98
CA ALA A 5 -23.96 -5.49 15.09
C ALA A 5 -24.94 -5.99 14.00
N ALA A 6 -26.24 -6.05 14.32
CA ALA A 6 -27.27 -6.44 13.35
C ALA A 6 -27.52 -5.36 12.27
N LEU A 7 -27.34 -4.08 12.58
CA LEU A 7 -27.53 -2.99 11.62
C LEU A 7 -26.39 -2.93 10.57
N VAL A 8 -25.17 -3.28 10.98
CA VAL A 8 -24.00 -3.36 10.07
C VAL A 8 -24.15 -4.54 9.09
N LEU A 9 -24.70 -5.68 9.54
CA LEU A 9 -24.94 -6.84 8.66
C LEU A 9 -26.08 -6.59 7.65
N VAL A 10 -27.16 -5.92 8.06
CA VAL A 10 -28.32 -5.64 7.20
C VAL A 10 -28.01 -4.56 6.17
N LEU A 11 -27.22 -3.54 6.53
CA LEU A 11 -26.73 -2.53 5.57
C LEU A 11 -25.69 -3.12 4.60
N GLY A 12 -24.91 -4.11 5.03
CA GLY A 12 -23.98 -4.86 4.18
C GLY A 12 -24.68 -5.62 3.06
N LEU A 13 -25.79 -6.33 3.34
CA LEU A 13 -26.54 -7.09 2.34
C LEU A 13 -27.34 -6.22 1.36
N ALA A 14 -27.91 -5.10 1.82
CA ALA A 14 -28.59 -4.14 0.93
C ALA A 14 -27.60 -3.39 0.02
N GLY A 15 -26.39 -3.11 0.51
CA GLY A 15 -25.30 -2.50 -0.28
C GLY A 15 -24.80 -3.39 -1.42
N VAL A 16 -24.78 -4.71 -1.23
CA VAL A 16 -24.35 -5.68 -2.26
C VAL A 16 -25.31 -5.72 -3.46
N LEU A 17 -26.62 -5.61 -3.22
CA LEU A 17 -27.64 -5.64 -4.28
C LEU A 17 -27.67 -4.36 -5.13
N GLU A 18 -27.43 -3.19 -4.52
CA GLU A 18 -27.37 -1.92 -5.25
C GLU A 18 -26.00 -1.66 -5.91
N ALA A 19 -24.90 -2.19 -5.35
CA ALA A 19 -23.58 -2.17 -5.98
C ALA A 19 -23.56 -2.91 -7.34
N HIS A 20 -24.36 -3.97 -7.48
CA HIS A 20 -24.47 -4.71 -8.75
C HIS A 20 -25.14 -3.89 -9.88
N LYS A 21 -25.95 -2.88 -9.55
CA LYS A 21 -26.56 -1.95 -10.52
C LYS A 21 -25.64 -0.78 -10.91
N ALA A 22 -24.71 -0.38 -10.04
CA ALA A 22 -23.77 0.73 -10.28
C ALA A 22 -22.66 0.40 -11.31
N ARG A 23 -22.52 -0.86 -11.72
CA ARG A 23 -21.50 -1.43 -12.62
C ARG A 23 -21.34 -0.76 -14.01
N ARG A 24 -22.22 0.16 -14.42
CA ARG A 24 -22.22 0.71 -15.80
C ARG A 24 -21.58 2.08 -16.01
N LYS A 25 -21.16 2.82 -14.98
CA LYS A 25 -20.56 4.17 -15.17
C LYS A 25 -19.50 4.49 -14.09
N GLY A 26 -18.35 3.82 -14.12
CA GLY A 26 -17.20 4.13 -13.25
C GLY A 26 -15.93 4.39 -14.08
N SER A 27 -15.14 5.39 -13.69
CA SER A 27 -13.91 5.87 -14.34
C SER A 27 -12.84 4.78 -14.51
N ARG A 28 -12.18 4.75 -15.68
CA ARG A 28 -11.12 3.76 -16.03
C ARG A 28 -9.92 3.69 -15.06
N GLY A 29 -9.71 4.68 -14.19
CA GLY A 29 -8.58 4.74 -13.26
C GLY A 29 -8.65 3.75 -12.09
N VAL A 30 -9.85 3.31 -11.68
CA VAL A 30 -10.06 2.48 -10.47
C VAL A 30 -9.56 1.02 -10.63
N LEU A 31 -9.23 0.60 -11.86
CA LEU A 31 -8.86 -0.77 -12.17
C LEU A 31 -7.36 -1.00 -12.43
N LEU A 32 -6.58 0.07 -12.63
CA LEU A 32 -5.18 -0.08 -13.02
C LEU A 32 -4.30 -0.44 -11.82
N ARG A 33 -3.38 -1.38 -12.02
CA ARG A 33 -2.26 -1.66 -11.11
C ARG A 33 -1.22 -0.54 -11.23
N ALA A 34 -0.36 -0.41 -10.22
CA ALA A 34 0.66 0.63 -10.17
C ALA A 34 1.55 0.71 -11.43
N PRO A 35 2.07 -0.41 -11.98
CA PRO A 35 2.85 -0.35 -13.23
C PRO A 35 2.04 0.19 -14.42
N GLU A 36 0.78 -0.19 -14.52
CA GLU A 36 -0.13 0.26 -15.58
C GLU A 36 -0.45 1.75 -15.45
N MET A 37 -0.60 2.25 -14.21
CA MET A 37 -0.75 3.69 -13.95
C MET A 37 0.49 4.48 -14.40
N ILE A 38 1.69 4.01 -14.04
CA ILE A 38 2.97 4.63 -14.43
C ILE A 38 3.10 4.66 -15.97
N GLN A 39 2.86 3.52 -16.62
CA GLN A 39 2.91 3.40 -18.08
C GLN A 39 1.87 4.29 -18.78
N SER A 40 0.66 4.41 -18.23
CA SER A 40 -0.40 5.24 -18.81
C SER A 40 -0.02 6.73 -18.88
N LEU A 41 0.90 7.18 -18.03
CA LEU A 41 1.44 8.53 -18.03
C LEU A 41 2.74 8.66 -18.84
N GLY A 42 3.18 7.58 -19.50
CA GLY A 42 4.33 7.54 -20.40
C GLY A 42 5.69 7.32 -19.72
N TYR A 43 5.73 7.14 -18.40
CA TYR A 43 6.97 6.85 -17.68
C TYR A 43 7.39 5.39 -17.93
N PRO A 44 8.71 5.12 -18.04
CA PRO A 44 9.20 3.75 -18.04
C PRO A 44 8.91 3.09 -16.68
N VAL A 45 8.59 1.80 -16.70
CA VAL A 45 8.45 1.03 -15.47
C VAL A 45 9.04 -0.37 -15.63
N GLU A 46 9.75 -0.82 -14.61
CA GLU A 46 10.24 -2.18 -14.47
C GLU A 46 9.59 -2.81 -13.22
N VAL A 47 9.38 -4.13 -13.27
CA VAL A 47 8.84 -4.91 -12.15
C VAL A 47 9.87 -5.95 -11.76
N HIS A 48 10.29 -5.92 -10.50
CA HIS A 48 11.31 -6.79 -9.95
C HIS A 48 10.74 -7.65 -8.84
N HIS A 49 11.22 -8.89 -8.72
CA HIS A 49 10.84 -9.79 -7.65
C HIS A 49 12.06 -10.15 -6.82
N VAL A 50 11.93 -9.99 -5.50
CA VAL A 50 12.99 -10.24 -4.52
C VAL A 50 12.47 -11.26 -3.53
N THR A 51 13.28 -12.26 -3.18
CA THR A 51 12.94 -13.15 -2.07
C THR A 51 13.59 -12.66 -0.78
N SER A 52 12.80 -12.47 0.27
CA SER A 52 13.30 -12.26 1.64
C SER A 52 14.01 -13.50 2.17
N GLY A 53 14.76 -13.35 3.28
CA GLY A 53 15.49 -14.45 3.91
C GLY A 53 14.60 -15.58 4.42
N ASP A 54 13.39 -15.25 4.87
CA ASP A 54 12.38 -16.18 5.35
C ASP A 54 11.44 -16.73 4.27
N GLY A 55 11.53 -16.22 3.03
CA GLY A 55 10.92 -16.84 1.85
C GLY A 55 9.74 -16.10 1.21
N TYR A 56 9.38 -14.91 1.68
CA TYR A 56 8.39 -14.04 1.03
C TYR A 56 8.92 -13.52 -0.31
N ILE A 57 8.04 -13.40 -1.30
CA ILE A 57 8.35 -12.86 -2.62
C ILE A 57 7.78 -11.44 -2.68
N LEU A 58 8.68 -10.47 -2.78
CA LEU A 58 8.43 -9.04 -2.70
C LEU A 58 8.53 -8.44 -4.10
N GLU A 59 7.50 -7.73 -4.54
CA GLU A 59 7.46 -7.07 -5.85
C GLU A 59 7.87 -5.59 -5.70
N LEU A 60 8.97 -5.17 -6.32
CA LEU A 60 9.35 -3.76 -6.41
C LEU A 60 8.99 -3.20 -7.78
N HIS A 61 8.51 -1.96 -7.82
CA HIS A 61 8.34 -1.21 -9.06
C HIS A 61 9.46 -0.19 -9.19
N ARG A 62 10.03 -0.06 -10.38
CA ARG A 62 11.12 0.88 -10.64
C ARG A 62 10.76 1.81 -11.78
N ILE A 63 10.97 3.11 -11.56
CA ILE A 63 10.92 4.15 -12.60
C ILE A 63 12.38 4.56 -12.86
N PRO A 64 13.05 3.94 -13.86
CA PRO A 64 14.49 4.12 -14.04
C PRO A 64 14.89 5.54 -14.49
N TYR A 65 13.96 6.27 -15.11
CA TYR A 65 14.15 7.67 -15.51
C TYR A 65 12.81 8.37 -15.75
N GLY A 66 12.82 9.70 -15.65
CA GLY A 66 11.66 10.56 -15.91
C GLY A 66 11.52 10.96 -17.38
N LEU A 67 10.39 11.58 -17.70
CA LEU A 67 10.09 12.10 -19.03
C LEU A 67 11.01 13.27 -19.39
N SER A 68 11.42 14.05 -18.38
CA SER A 68 12.33 15.20 -18.52
C SER A 68 13.81 14.81 -18.42
N SER A 69 14.12 13.55 -18.11
CA SER A 69 15.47 13.06 -17.80
C SER A 69 15.82 11.78 -18.56
N ARG A 70 15.44 11.68 -19.85
CA ARG A 70 15.57 10.46 -20.69
C ARG A 70 17.00 10.03 -21.09
N GLY A 71 18.04 10.80 -20.74
CA GLY A 71 19.42 10.53 -21.16
C GLY A 71 20.06 9.34 -20.43
N ASN A 72 21.14 8.76 -20.94
CA ASN A 72 21.92 7.79 -20.15
C ASN A 72 22.87 8.55 -19.21
N GLY A 73 22.88 8.19 -17.93
CA GLY A 73 23.67 8.85 -16.91
C GLY A 73 23.60 8.11 -15.59
N ASP A 74 24.63 8.30 -14.77
CA ASP A 74 24.65 7.83 -13.38
C ASP A 74 23.55 8.57 -12.59
N ARG A 75 22.68 7.82 -11.93
CA ARG A 75 21.49 8.35 -11.27
C ARG A 75 21.49 7.98 -9.80
N PRO A 76 21.32 8.95 -8.89
CA PRO A 76 21.12 8.62 -7.50
C PRO A 76 19.85 7.80 -7.32
N VAL A 77 19.93 6.79 -6.45
CA VAL A 77 18.79 5.92 -6.15
C VAL A 77 17.89 6.60 -5.12
N ALA A 78 16.58 6.56 -5.35
CA ALA A 78 15.57 6.90 -4.37
C ALA A 78 14.73 5.66 -4.03
N LEU A 79 14.60 5.34 -2.74
CA LEU A 79 13.77 4.24 -2.27
C LEU A 79 12.53 4.79 -1.55
N LEU A 80 11.35 4.53 -2.09
CA LEU A 80 10.07 4.97 -1.55
C LEU A 80 9.30 3.75 -1.02
N HIS A 81 9.12 3.70 0.30
CA HIS A 81 8.43 2.63 1.00
C HIS A 81 7.09 3.13 1.55
N HIS A 82 6.01 2.47 1.15
CA HIS A 82 4.65 2.87 1.49
C HIS A 82 4.34 2.80 2.99
N GLY A 83 3.18 3.36 3.35
CA GLY A 83 2.66 3.41 4.72
C GLY A 83 1.87 2.17 5.12
N MET A 84 1.30 2.21 6.32
CA MET A 84 0.42 1.15 6.84
C MET A 84 -0.78 0.92 5.90
N HIS A 85 -1.05 -0.34 5.55
CA HIS A 85 -2.09 -0.75 4.58
C HIS A 85 -1.97 -0.16 3.16
N GLY A 86 -0.84 0.46 2.84
CA GLY A 86 -0.56 1.05 1.54
C GLY A 86 0.07 0.09 0.53
N SER A 87 0.52 0.67 -0.58
CA SER A 87 1.35 -0.01 -1.56
C SER A 87 2.23 0.99 -2.31
N SER A 88 3.07 0.53 -3.24
CA SER A 88 3.81 1.41 -4.15
C SER A 88 2.94 2.47 -4.85
N ALA A 89 1.63 2.22 -4.98
CA ALA A 89 0.68 3.17 -5.54
C ALA A 89 0.66 4.52 -4.80
N ASP A 90 0.88 4.54 -3.48
CA ASP A 90 0.78 5.75 -2.64
C ASP A 90 1.66 6.89 -3.17
N TRP A 91 2.78 6.55 -3.81
CA TRP A 91 3.76 7.49 -4.35
C TRP A 91 3.43 8.01 -5.76
N ILE A 92 2.41 7.46 -6.41
CA ILE A 92 2.04 7.70 -7.82
C ILE A 92 0.56 8.04 -8.05
N LEU A 93 -0.28 8.07 -7.00
CA LEU A 93 -1.72 8.32 -7.12
C LEU A 93 -2.09 9.73 -7.61
N ASN A 94 -1.20 10.72 -7.43
CA ASN A 94 -1.41 12.09 -7.88
C ASN A 94 -0.92 12.34 -9.33
N THR A 95 -1.01 13.57 -9.82
CA THR A 95 -0.46 13.93 -11.14
C THR A 95 1.07 13.92 -11.10
N PRO A 96 1.76 13.83 -12.26
CA PRO A 96 3.22 13.84 -12.32
C PRO A 96 3.91 15.01 -11.59
N ASP A 97 3.28 16.18 -11.59
CA ASP A 97 3.78 17.39 -10.90
C ASP A 97 3.54 17.39 -9.37
N GLN A 98 2.78 16.41 -8.86
CA GLN A 98 2.39 16.32 -7.44
C GLN A 98 2.83 15.01 -6.78
N ALA A 99 3.00 13.93 -7.53
CA ALA A 99 3.39 12.63 -6.98
C ALA A 99 4.92 12.53 -6.89
N LEU A 100 5.42 12.25 -5.69
CA LEU A 100 6.85 12.27 -5.39
C LEU A 100 7.68 11.37 -6.31
N ALA A 101 7.18 10.19 -6.66
CA ALA A 101 7.90 9.27 -7.54
C ALA A 101 8.18 9.88 -8.92
N TYR A 102 7.20 10.55 -9.51
CA TYR A 102 7.34 11.20 -10.82
C TYR A 102 8.26 12.42 -10.73
N ILE A 103 8.10 13.24 -9.69
CA ILE A 103 8.96 14.41 -9.44
C ILE A 103 10.43 13.99 -9.32
N LEU A 104 10.73 12.94 -8.56
CA LEU A 104 12.09 12.43 -8.41
C LEU A 104 12.64 11.87 -9.72
N ALA A 105 11.85 11.09 -10.46
CA ALA A 105 12.26 10.55 -11.76
C ALA A 105 12.61 11.69 -12.73
N ASP A 106 11.77 12.74 -12.81
CA ASP A 106 12.03 13.91 -13.66
C ASP A 106 13.21 14.76 -13.18
N LYS A 107 13.58 14.66 -11.89
CA LYS A 107 14.82 15.20 -11.31
C LYS A 107 16.02 14.23 -11.44
N ALA A 108 15.93 13.26 -12.33
CA ALA A 108 16.99 12.30 -12.68
C ALA A 108 17.41 11.34 -11.55
N TYR A 109 16.48 10.98 -10.66
CA TYR A 109 16.66 9.84 -9.77
C TYR A 109 16.28 8.52 -10.46
N ASP A 110 16.93 7.43 -10.06
CA ASP A 110 16.45 6.06 -10.28
C ASP A 110 15.51 5.71 -9.11
N VAL A 111 14.20 5.67 -9.38
CA VAL A 111 13.19 5.60 -8.32
C VAL A 111 12.70 4.17 -8.15
N TRP A 112 12.87 3.63 -6.94
CA TRP A 112 12.40 2.31 -6.53
C TRP A 112 11.24 2.45 -5.55
N LEU A 113 10.14 1.78 -5.85
CA LEU A 113 8.91 1.75 -5.06
C LEU A 113 8.78 0.36 -4.44
N ALA A 114 8.93 0.30 -3.12
CA ALA A 114 8.87 -0.95 -2.37
C ALA A 114 7.42 -1.36 -2.09
N ASN A 115 7.18 -2.67 -1.99
CA ASN A 115 5.96 -3.27 -1.49
C ASN A 115 6.25 -4.25 -0.37
N ALA A 116 5.71 -4.00 0.82
CA ALA A 116 5.84 -4.87 1.97
C ALA A 116 5.11 -6.21 1.76
N ARG A 117 5.63 -7.29 2.35
CA ARG A 117 4.97 -8.59 2.43
C ARG A 117 3.49 -8.46 2.81
N GLY A 118 2.65 -9.27 2.17
CA GLY A 118 1.20 -9.35 2.42
C GLY A 118 0.36 -8.25 1.73
N ASN A 119 0.96 -7.19 1.19
CA ASN A 119 0.20 -6.22 0.40
C ASN A 119 -0.21 -6.79 -0.98
N ARG A 120 -0.97 -6.00 -1.76
CA ARG A 120 -1.51 -6.42 -3.08
C ARG A 120 -0.46 -6.99 -4.05
N TYR A 121 0.78 -6.53 -3.98
CA TYR A 121 1.85 -6.90 -4.93
C TYR A 121 2.77 -7.98 -4.36
N SER A 122 2.98 -8.01 -3.05
CA SER A 122 3.91 -8.93 -2.37
C SER A 122 3.16 -10.02 -1.57
N ARG A 123 2.17 -10.66 -2.21
CA ARG A 123 1.34 -11.74 -1.62
C ARG A 123 1.73 -13.12 -2.16
N ALA A 124 3.00 -13.48 -2.00
CA ALA A 124 3.51 -14.78 -2.41
C ALA A 124 4.66 -15.22 -1.50
N HIS A 125 4.83 -16.54 -1.35
CA HIS A 125 5.88 -17.17 -0.55
C HIS A 125 6.42 -18.39 -1.29
N ARG A 126 7.66 -18.80 -0.98
CA ARG A 126 8.25 -20.02 -1.58
C ARG A 126 7.51 -21.30 -1.21
N THR A 127 6.89 -21.33 -0.03
CA THR A 127 6.31 -22.54 0.57
C THR A 127 4.94 -22.36 1.22
N LEU A 128 4.55 -21.14 1.56
CA LEU A 128 3.32 -20.85 2.29
C LEU A 128 2.23 -20.40 1.32
N ASP A 129 1.00 -20.84 1.55
CA ASP A 129 -0.17 -20.41 0.78
C ASP A 129 -0.77 -19.15 1.41
N PRO A 130 -0.98 -18.05 0.65
CA PRO A 130 -1.66 -16.85 1.14
C PRO A 130 -3.11 -17.05 1.64
N ASN A 131 -3.70 -18.23 1.43
CA ASN A 131 -4.98 -18.64 2.00
C ASN A 131 -4.85 -19.35 3.36
N ASP A 132 -3.63 -19.76 3.75
CA ASP A 132 -3.33 -20.31 5.08
C ASP A 132 -2.96 -19.17 6.02
N ILE A 133 -3.47 -19.21 7.26
CA ILE A 133 -3.16 -18.23 8.30
C ILE A 133 -1.67 -18.16 8.63
N LYS A 134 -0.91 -19.25 8.43
CA LYS A 134 0.55 -19.25 8.62
C LYS A 134 1.28 -18.25 7.72
N PHE A 135 0.76 -17.96 6.53
CA PHE A 135 1.32 -16.94 5.65
C PHE A 135 1.24 -15.54 6.27
N TRP A 136 0.30 -15.30 7.17
CA TRP A 136 0.03 -13.99 7.76
C TRP A 136 0.68 -13.81 9.13
N ASN A 137 1.44 -14.79 9.61
CA ASN A 137 2.13 -14.73 10.89
C ASN A 137 3.44 -13.93 10.78
N PHE A 138 3.31 -12.61 10.58
CA PHE A 138 4.41 -11.66 10.58
C PHE A 138 3.95 -10.31 11.13
N SER A 139 4.90 -9.47 11.49
CA SER A 139 4.70 -8.10 11.94
C SER A 139 5.62 -7.14 11.17
N TRP A 140 5.72 -5.90 11.66
CA TRP A 140 6.69 -4.92 11.17
C TRP A 140 8.13 -5.35 11.44
N ASP A 141 8.36 -6.20 12.44
CA ASP A 141 9.69 -6.67 12.83
C ASP A 141 10.29 -7.50 11.68
N GLU A 142 9.55 -8.45 11.12
CA GLU A 142 10.00 -9.23 9.97
C GLU A 142 10.19 -8.37 8.70
N MET A 143 9.40 -7.31 8.52
CA MET A 143 9.62 -6.36 7.42
C MET A 143 10.96 -5.64 7.58
N ALA A 144 11.32 -5.25 8.80
CA ALA A 144 12.60 -4.60 9.09
C ALA A 144 13.78 -5.58 8.99
N ASP A 145 13.63 -6.80 9.51
CA ASP A 145 14.70 -7.80 9.59
C ASP A 145 14.96 -8.50 8.26
N TRP A 146 13.92 -8.71 7.43
CA TRP A 146 14.03 -9.52 6.22
C TRP A 146 13.69 -8.78 4.92
N ASP A 147 12.61 -8.00 4.89
CA ASP A 147 12.16 -7.36 3.64
C ASP A 147 13.10 -6.24 3.22
N LEU A 148 13.31 -5.25 4.11
CA LEU A 148 14.09 -4.07 3.78
C LEU A 148 15.55 -4.42 3.38
N PRO A 149 16.27 -5.30 4.10
CA PRO A 149 17.62 -5.72 3.70
C PRO A 149 17.62 -6.40 2.32
N ALA A 150 16.69 -7.33 2.07
CA ALA A 150 16.61 -8.02 0.79
C ALA A 150 16.34 -7.06 -0.38
N MET A 151 15.46 -6.09 -0.18
CA MET A 151 15.18 -5.03 -1.16
C MET A 151 16.41 -4.18 -1.44
N ILE A 152 17.08 -3.67 -0.40
CA ILE A 152 18.28 -2.83 -0.53
C ILE A 152 19.40 -3.60 -1.24
N ASP A 153 19.69 -4.82 -0.83
CA ASP A 153 20.72 -5.66 -1.44
C ASP A 153 20.44 -5.97 -2.91
N TYR A 154 19.17 -6.14 -3.26
CA TYR A 154 18.76 -6.31 -4.64
C TYR A 154 18.96 -5.03 -5.46
N ILE A 155 18.57 -3.87 -4.92
CA ILE A 155 18.73 -2.57 -5.57
C ILE A 155 20.20 -2.29 -5.84
N LEU A 156 21.05 -2.41 -4.81
CA LEU A 156 22.51 -2.21 -4.92
C LEU A 156 23.12 -3.12 -5.99
N ARG A 157 22.76 -4.40 -6.02
CA ARG A 157 23.23 -5.34 -7.05
C ARG A 157 22.74 -4.97 -8.45
N THR A 158 21.50 -4.48 -8.57
CA THR A 158 20.90 -4.13 -9.87
C THR A 158 21.50 -2.85 -10.43
N THR A 159 21.80 -1.86 -9.59
CA THR A 159 22.42 -0.60 -10.01
C THR A 159 23.93 -0.70 -10.13
N GLY A 160 24.55 -1.77 -9.62
CA GLY A 160 26.00 -1.94 -9.57
C GLY A 160 26.67 -1.16 -8.43
N GLU A 161 25.87 -0.59 -7.53
CA GLU A 161 26.34 0.22 -6.42
C GLU A 161 26.79 -0.62 -5.24
N ARG A 162 27.83 -0.16 -4.55
CA ARG A 162 28.51 -0.97 -3.51
C ARG A 162 28.11 -0.62 -2.09
N ALA A 163 27.32 0.43 -1.88
CA ALA A 163 27.05 0.92 -0.54
C ALA A 163 25.70 1.64 -0.42
N LEU A 164 25.12 1.58 0.78
CA LEU A 164 23.82 2.17 1.10
C LEU A 164 23.76 3.68 0.85
N PHE A 165 24.88 4.40 0.95
CA PHE A 165 24.93 5.85 0.71
C PHE A 165 24.54 6.26 -0.73
N TYR A 166 24.52 5.31 -1.67
CA TYR A 166 24.01 5.53 -3.03
C TYR A 166 22.49 5.67 -3.09
N ILE A 167 21.77 5.17 -2.08
CA ILE A 167 20.38 5.54 -1.83
C ILE A 167 20.38 6.93 -1.18
N ARG A 168 20.28 7.96 -2.02
CA ARG A 168 20.40 9.37 -1.59
C ARG A 168 19.12 9.93 -0.99
N ALA A 169 18.00 9.28 -1.24
CA ALA A 169 16.72 9.63 -0.67
C ALA A 169 15.97 8.35 -0.29
N MET A 170 15.50 8.30 0.95
CA MET A 170 14.60 7.25 1.41
C MET A 170 13.42 7.90 2.13
N ALA A 171 12.20 7.56 1.70
CA ALA A 171 10.98 7.92 2.41
C ALA A 171 10.26 6.62 2.79
N ALA A 172 10.07 6.40 4.08
CA ALA A 172 9.36 5.24 4.61
C ALA A 172 8.23 5.72 5.52
N LEU A 173 6.98 5.52 5.08
CA LEU A 173 5.79 6.02 5.76
C LEU A 173 5.20 5.01 6.76
N ALA A 174 5.65 3.75 6.73
CA ALA A 174 5.36 2.75 7.74
C ALA A 174 6.52 2.68 8.75
N PRO A 175 6.28 2.30 10.01
CA PRO A 175 7.36 2.02 10.94
C PRO A 175 8.20 0.85 10.38
N VAL A 176 9.43 1.15 9.98
CA VAL A 176 10.46 0.14 9.68
C VAL A 176 11.39 -0.02 10.88
N ALA A 177 10.85 0.19 12.09
CA ALA A 177 11.60 0.19 13.33
C ALA A 177 10.71 -0.31 14.49
N TYR A 178 11.33 -1.01 15.43
CA TYR A 178 10.71 -1.55 16.64
C TYR A 178 9.83 -0.52 17.36
N GLN A 179 8.56 -0.85 17.58
CA GLN A 179 7.58 0.04 18.18
C GLN A 179 7.47 -0.07 19.71
N GLY A 180 8.56 -0.43 20.40
CA GLY A 180 8.54 -0.68 21.86
C GLY A 180 8.12 0.51 22.74
N ASN A 181 8.05 1.73 22.18
CA ASN A 181 7.73 2.97 22.91
C ASN A 181 6.62 3.81 22.27
N ALA A 182 5.76 3.20 21.44
CA ALA A 182 4.63 3.93 20.83
C ALA A 182 3.70 4.52 21.91
N ARG A 183 3.25 5.77 21.72
CA ARG A 183 2.29 6.47 22.61
C ARG A 183 0.95 6.67 21.91
N GLY A 184 -0.12 6.92 22.67
CA GLY A 184 -1.46 7.21 22.14
C GLY A 184 -2.37 5.98 22.07
N LEU A 185 -3.33 5.95 21.13
CA LEU A 185 -4.33 4.87 21.06
C LEU A 185 -3.69 3.48 20.91
N ALA A 186 -2.60 3.38 20.14
CA ALA A 186 -1.83 2.13 20.01
C ALA A 186 -1.32 1.62 21.37
N SER A 187 -0.83 2.50 22.26
CA SER A 187 -0.36 2.11 23.60
C SER A 187 -1.48 1.62 24.53
N PHE A 188 -2.71 2.06 24.29
CA PHE A 188 -3.88 1.57 25.04
C PHE A 188 -4.32 0.17 24.61
N VAL A 189 -4.20 -0.13 23.31
CA VAL A 189 -4.59 -1.43 22.73
C VAL A 189 -3.47 -2.46 22.83
N ALA A 190 -2.21 -2.02 22.90
CA ALA A 190 -1.03 -2.89 22.93
C ALA A 190 -1.09 -4.04 23.96
N PRO A 191 -1.59 -3.86 25.21
CA PRO A 191 -1.67 -4.96 26.17
C PRO A 191 -2.63 -6.08 25.76
N PHE A 192 -3.58 -5.80 24.86
CA PHE A 192 -4.62 -6.73 24.42
C PHE A 192 -4.33 -7.31 23.03
N ILE A 193 -3.19 -6.98 22.42
CA ILE A 193 -2.94 -7.32 21.02
C ILE A 193 -2.86 -8.83 20.81
N ASN A 194 -2.31 -9.56 21.79
CA ASN A 194 -2.17 -11.01 21.75
C ASN A 194 -3.54 -11.69 21.84
N GLU A 195 -4.44 -11.20 22.69
CA GLU A 195 -5.80 -11.73 22.80
C GLU A 195 -6.63 -11.45 21.55
N ILE A 196 -6.48 -10.25 20.98
CA ILE A 196 -7.12 -9.87 19.72
C ILE A 196 -6.61 -10.78 18.59
N ASP A 197 -5.29 -10.95 18.49
CA ASP A 197 -4.65 -11.80 17.49
C ASP A 197 -5.09 -13.27 17.61
N ALA A 198 -5.06 -13.83 18.83
CA ALA A 198 -5.55 -15.19 19.08
C ALA A 198 -7.02 -15.35 18.71
N THR A 199 -7.85 -14.35 18.98
CA THR A 199 -9.28 -14.37 18.63
C THR A 199 -9.49 -14.32 17.12
N LEU A 200 -8.81 -13.40 16.42
CA LEU A 200 -8.90 -13.26 14.97
C LEU A 200 -8.38 -14.51 14.26
N THR A 201 -7.27 -15.06 14.77
CA THR A 201 -6.69 -16.32 14.30
C THR A 201 -7.65 -17.48 14.49
N GLY A 202 -8.31 -17.58 15.65
CA GLY A 202 -9.36 -18.57 15.91
C GLY A 202 -10.57 -18.44 14.98
N MET A 203 -10.84 -17.24 14.46
CA MET A 203 -11.88 -16.98 13.45
C MET A 203 -11.40 -17.21 12.00
N GLY A 204 -10.14 -17.63 11.81
CA GLY A 204 -9.55 -17.83 10.48
C GLY A 204 -9.23 -16.54 9.74
N VAL A 205 -9.17 -15.40 10.44
CA VAL A 205 -8.81 -14.11 9.86
C VAL A 205 -7.29 -13.97 9.89
N GLY A 206 -6.63 -14.29 8.77
CA GLY A 206 -5.20 -14.01 8.57
C GLY A 206 -4.92 -12.64 7.97
N GLU A 207 -5.82 -12.13 7.11
CA GLU A 207 -5.60 -10.87 6.38
C GLU A 207 -6.43 -9.72 6.96
N ALA A 208 -5.77 -8.69 7.46
CA ALA A 208 -6.42 -7.45 7.90
C ALA A 208 -6.70 -6.53 6.70
N PHE A 209 -7.99 -6.26 6.43
CA PHE A 209 -8.48 -5.40 5.33
C PHE A 209 -8.11 -5.88 3.91
N PRO A 210 -8.61 -7.06 3.48
CA PRO A 210 -8.29 -7.63 2.18
C PRO A 210 -8.81 -6.76 1.02
N ASN A 211 -8.03 -6.63 -0.05
CA ASN A 211 -8.47 -5.98 -1.28
C ASN A 211 -9.24 -6.96 -2.19
N SER A 212 -10.38 -7.47 -1.70
CA SER A 212 -11.28 -8.34 -2.47
C SER A 212 -12.45 -7.56 -3.10
N GLU A 213 -13.15 -8.16 -4.07
CA GLU A 213 -14.30 -7.53 -4.76
C GLU A 213 -15.35 -6.94 -3.80
N PRO A 214 -15.76 -7.61 -2.71
CA PRO A 214 -16.70 -7.04 -1.75
C PRO A 214 -16.18 -5.77 -1.08
N HIS A 215 -14.89 -5.76 -0.71
CA HIS A 215 -14.25 -4.60 -0.06
C HIS A 215 -14.12 -3.43 -1.04
N ARG A 216 -13.74 -3.69 -2.31
CA ARG A 216 -13.71 -2.67 -3.37
C ARG A 216 -15.09 -2.07 -3.62
N SER A 217 -16.12 -2.92 -3.69
CA SER A 217 -17.49 -2.49 -3.92
C SER A 217 -18.01 -1.63 -2.76
N LEU A 218 -17.71 -2.03 -1.53
CA LEU A 218 -18.03 -1.25 -0.33
C LEU A 218 -17.29 0.10 -0.35
N ALA A 219 -15.99 0.09 -0.65
CA ALA A 219 -15.20 1.31 -0.76
C ALA A 219 -15.79 2.27 -1.80
N ALA A 220 -16.09 1.78 -3.01
CA ALA A 220 -16.72 2.59 -4.06
C ALA A 220 -18.08 3.15 -3.62
N TYR A 221 -18.91 2.36 -2.94
CA TYR A 221 -20.20 2.83 -2.41
C TYR A 221 -20.04 3.98 -1.41
N PHE A 222 -19.02 3.95 -0.55
CA PHE A 222 -18.79 5.00 0.45
C PHE A 222 -18.02 6.21 -0.08
N CYS A 223 -17.05 5.99 -0.98
CA CYS A 223 -16.00 6.96 -1.26
C CYS A 223 -15.95 7.42 -2.73
N ASP A 224 -16.78 6.90 -3.63
CA ASP A 224 -16.89 7.45 -5.00
C ASP A 224 -17.27 8.93 -4.96
N LYS A 225 -16.73 9.72 -5.89
CA LYS A 225 -16.93 11.17 -5.97
C LYS A 225 -18.40 11.61 -6.02
N HIS A 226 -19.27 10.77 -6.60
CA HIS A 226 -20.71 11.02 -6.72
C HIS A 226 -21.53 10.33 -5.64
N SER A 227 -20.87 9.61 -4.72
CA SER A 227 -21.56 8.95 -3.63
C SER A 227 -22.14 9.97 -2.64
N PRO A 228 -23.41 9.79 -2.20
CA PRO A 228 -23.97 10.59 -1.13
C PRO A 228 -23.21 10.40 0.21
N LEU A 229 -22.48 9.29 0.37
CA LEU A 229 -21.71 8.95 1.57
C LEU A 229 -20.27 9.48 1.55
N GLN A 230 -19.86 10.20 0.51
CA GLN A 230 -18.50 10.74 0.37
C GLN A 230 -18.07 11.60 1.57
N LYS A 231 -19.02 12.31 2.21
CA LYS A 231 -18.76 13.06 3.45
C LYS A 231 -18.38 12.15 4.62
N ILE A 232 -18.98 10.96 4.71
CA ILE A 232 -18.68 9.96 5.74
C ILE A 232 -17.32 9.34 5.46
N CYS A 233 -17.04 8.97 4.20
CA CYS A 233 -15.74 8.46 3.79
C CYS A 233 -14.60 9.39 4.22
N ARG A 234 -14.71 10.70 3.94
CA ARG A 234 -13.71 11.67 4.38
C ARG A 234 -13.54 11.74 5.88
N LYS A 235 -14.63 11.68 6.64
CA LYS A 235 -14.55 11.69 8.11
C LYS A 235 -13.83 10.45 8.64
N ILE A 236 -14.09 9.28 8.04
CA ILE A 236 -13.39 8.04 8.38
C ILE A 236 -11.89 8.19 8.06
N LEU A 237 -11.55 8.65 6.85
CA LEU A 237 -10.15 8.90 6.47
C LEU A 237 -9.47 9.90 7.40
N SER A 238 -10.12 11.01 7.76
CA SER A 238 -9.56 11.99 8.69
C SER A 238 -9.36 11.46 10.12
N VAL A 239 -10.08 10.41 10.52
CA VAL A 239 -9.87 9.74 11.81
C VAL A 239 -8.65 8.81 11.74
N ILE A 240 -8.46 8.14 10.60
CA ILE A 240 -7.37 7.17 10.39
C ILE A 240 -6.04 7.88 10.12
N GLU A 241 -6.03 8.77 9.12
CA GLU A 241 -4.83 9.43 8.62
C GLU A 241 -4.55 10.78 9.29
N GLY A 242 -5.56 11.31 9.99
CA GLY A 242 -5.54 12.65 10.58
C GLY A 242 -6.27 13.69 9.69
N PRO A 243 -6.69 14.83 10.29
CA PRO A 243 -7.43 15.85 9.58
C PRO A 243 -6.56 16.60 8.56
N SER A 244 -7.02 16.69 7.31
CA SER A 244 -6.34 17.37 6.20
C SER A 244 -7.26 18.37 5.45
N PRO A 245 -7.72 19.46 6.09
CA PRO A 245 -8.70 20.36 5.49
C PRO A 245 -8.14 21.08 4.26
N GLY A 246 -8.65 20.77 3.07
CA GLY A 246 -8.28 21.46 1.82
C GLY A 246 -7.15 20.82 1.03
N GLU A 247 -6.41 19.88 1.62
CA GLU A 247 -5.21 19.28 1.00
C GLU A 247 -5.52 18.02 0.17
N THR A 248 -6.62 17.32 0.46
CA THR A 248 -6.97 16.08 -0.26
C THR A 248 -7.73 16.35 -1.56
N ASN A 249 -7.19 15.86 -2.68
CA ASN A 249 -7.88 15.89 -3.97
C ASN A 249 -9.10 14.96 -3.97
N ARG A 250 -10.30 15.55 -3.89
CA ARG A 250 -11.57 14.83 -3.73
C ARG A 250 -11.95 13.94 -4.91
N VAL A 251 -11.36 14.17 -6.09
CA VAL A 251 -11.62 13.39 -7.30
C VAL A 251 -10.74 12.13 -7.37
N ARG A 252 -9.76 12.01 -6.46
CA ARG A 252 -8.76 10.91 -6.43
C ARG A 252 -8.77 10.10 -5.14
N ILE A 253 -9.83 10.18 -4.33
CA ILE A 253 -9.95 9.40 -3.08
C ILE A 253 -10.15 7.90 -3.38
N LEU A 254 -10.77 7.57 -4.53
CA LEU A 254 -10.85 6.23 -5.13
C LEU A 254 -10.88 6.32 -6.65
#